data_AF-A0A7C7D5B4-F1
#
_entry.id   AF-A0A7C7D5B4-F1
#
_cell.length_a   1.000
_cell.length_b   1.000
_cell.length_c   1.000
_cell.angle_alpha   90.00
_cell.angle_beta   90.00
_cell.angle_gamma   90.00
#
_symmetry.space_group_name_H-M   'P 1'
#
loop_
_entity.id
_entity.type
_entity.pdbx_description
1 polymer ?
#
loop_
_entity_poly.entity_id
_entity_poly.type
_entity_poly.pdbx_seq_one_letter_code
_entity_poly.pdbx_strand_id
1 'polypeptide(L)'
;MAEHSGFFPDVDGDRLYTTDFLAQWIASFIGNGVYNGDLVVSEGSHMQVIIPPGQAWINGFYYNNDSNLILPVANADGVLSRKDTVVLRWDINERNVTAQILTGTFSSSPIAPTIVRNAEQYDLKLAEISIAAGTTSITQAMIMDTRLNKSVCGIVTGFIEQADTTAIFNQFQSWFNQKSAEYEDDLSTSLKNFTDEFTTWFSDIQDILDENTAGNLLNLINDLAAEVETKETPAGAQAKVDVVADALAAHEADKVQHIGYATASGTNTYTASITGITSLSEGLSIKVKFTNANTGASMLNINSLGAKAIQKGNGNALSSGNIKAGQICHLVYTGSVFQLLGEGGEYGTAGPTQVLQGYTIGTETGIQNGQIPVKNPDLADSVLAVSKMAFNDWGDGKNYALMNGITNAYFGSNVGWIRTEEPDLVASNILAGKNIFGLTGTAIDGAGMKKFASGNVSVAGGTYGTVVISGLDFIPAFIAVCKNGGDEISFYNSGILNQRLREYYNPETNAIFNISAGTFSFSAYNEYTSQYHWFATN
;
A
#
# COMPACT_ATOMS: atom_id res chain seq x y z
N MET A 1 47.50 -62.39 72.63
CA MET A 1 46.59 -61.23 72.48
C MET A 1 46.84 -60.33 73.66
N ALA A 2 47.37 -59.14 73.40
CA ALA A 2 47.50 -58.08 74.40
C ALA A 2 46.40 -57.06 74.09
N GLU A 3 45.67 -56.64 75.11
CA GLU A 3 44.67 -55.58 75.00
C GLU A 3 45.38 -54.23 75.20
N HIS A 4 45.14 -53.29 74.30
CA HIS A 4 45.73 -51.95 74.35
C HIS A 4 44.60 -50.90 74.46
N SER A 5 44.80 -49.84 75.25
CA SER A 5 43.79 -48.80 75.49
C SER A 5 44.43 -47.41 75.60
N GLY A 6 43.78 -46.38 75.07
CA GLY A 6 44.21 -44.97 75.13
C GLY A 6 43.13 -44.04 74.55
N PHE A 7 43.21 -42.71 74.68
CA PHE A 7 44.23 -41.92 75.38
C PHE A 7 43.83 -41.60 76.82
N PHE A 8 44.76 -41.75 77.75
CA PHE A 8 44.63 -41.35 79.16
C PHE A 8 45.80 -40.45 79.57
N PRO A 9 45.64 -39.57 80.57
CA PRO A 9 46.75 -38.79 81.10
C PRO A 9 47.90 -39.68 81.58
N ASP A 10 49.13 -39.32 81.24
CA ASP A 10 50.33 -39.94 81.78
C ASP A 10 50.50 -39.54 83.25
N VAL A 11 50.79 -40.52 84.11
CA VAL A 11 51.14 -40.29 85.52
C VAL A 11 52.48 -40.98 85.78
N ASP A 12 53.50 -40.18 86.10
CA ASP A 12 54.86 -40.66 86.37
C ASP A 12 55.48 -41.49 85.23
N GLY A 13 55.14 -41.22 83.96
CA GLY A 13 55.73 -41.88 82.79
C GLY A 13 55.18 -43.27 82.48
N ASP A 14 54.09 -43.69 83.13
CA ASP A 14 53.48 -45.01 82.98
C ASP A 14 52.77 -45.23 81.62
N ARG A 15 52.47 -44.16 80.88
CA ARG A 15 51.64 -44.19 79.66
C ARG A 15 52.26 -43.37 78.53
N LEU A 16 53.50 -43.72 78.20
CA LEU A 16 54.16 -43.26 76.98
C LEU A 16 53.61 -44.01 75.74
N TYR A 17 53.04 -43.26 74.80
CA TYR A 17 52.51 -43.81 73.55
C TYR A 17 53.61 -43.93 72.49
N THR A 18 53.75 -45.12 71.89
CA THR A 18 54.72 -45.37 70.82
C THR A 18 54.19 -44.90 69.47
N THR A 19 55.10 -44.72 68.50
CA THR A 19 54.74 -44.46 67.10
C THR A 19 53.84 -45.55 66.53
N ASP A 20 54.04 -46.80 66.95
CA ASP A 20 53.22 -47.93 66.50
C ASP A 20 51.80 -47.84 67.06
N PHE A 21 51.64 -47.43 68.33
CA PHE A 21 50.31 -47.18 68.89
C PHE A 21 49.61 -46.06 68.13
N LEU A 22 50.31 -44.95 67.86
CA LEU A 22 49.73 -43.82 67.15
C LEU A 22 49.37 -44.18 65.69
N ALA A 23 50.24 -44.90 64.98
CA ALA A 23 49.97 -45.36 63.62
C ALA A 23 48.80 -46.35 63.58
N GLN A 24 48.72 -47.33 64.49
CA GLN A 24 47.59 -48.25 64.58
C GLN A 24 46.28 -47.52 64.89
N TRP A 25 46.33 -46.54 65.80
CA TRP A 25 45.19 -45.70 66.10
C TRP A 25 44.75 -44.91 64.86
N ILE A 26 45.67 -44.27 64.14
CA ILE A 26 45.36 -43.56 62.89
C ILE A 26 44.81 -44.49 61.81
N ALA A 27 45.41 -45.67 61.63
CA ALA A 27 44.96 -46.67 60.66
C ALA A 27 43.54 -47.18 60.93
N SER A 28 43.05 -47.06 62.17
CA SER A 28 41.69 -47.48 62.51
C SER A 28 40.59 -46.62 61.88
N PHE A 29 40.91 -45.38 61.48
CA PHE A 29 39.96 -44.44 60.89
C PHE A 29 40.47 -43.73 59.62
N ILE A 30 41.75 -43.89 59.27
CA ILE A 30 42.33 -43.49 57.98
C ILE A 30 42.87 -44.73 57.27
N GLY A 31 42.24 -45.09 56.15
CA GLY A 31 42.71 -46.19 55.30
C GLY A 31 43.97 -45.84 54.49
N ASN A 32 44.54 -46.82 53.80
CA ASN A 32 45.70 -46.61 52.94
C ASN A 32 45.29 -45.91 51.64
N GLY A 33 46.00 -44.85 51.26
CA GLY A 33 45.75 -44.13 50.01
C GLY A 33 46.34 -42.71 49.98
N VAL A 34 46.13 -42.01 48.86
CA VAL A 34 46.51 -40.59 48.69
C VAL A 34 45.37 -39.66 49.06
N TYR A 35 45.65 -38.50 49.64
CA TYR A 35 44.63 -37.57 50.08
C TYR A 35 44.05 -36.76 48.93
N ASN A 36 42.71 -36.67 48.88
CA ASN A 36 41.98 -35.68 48.06
C ASN A 36 42.45 -35.52 46.59
N GLY A 37 42.93 -36.59 45.95
CA GLY A 37 43.41 -36.53 44.56
C GLY A 37 44.79 -35.88 44.38
N ASP A 38 45.55 -35.66 45.45
CA ASP A 38 46.93 -35.17 45.43
C ASP A 38 47.93 -36.22 44.92
N LEU A 39 49.19 -35.82 44.69
CA LEU A 39 50.29 -36.69 44.23
C LEU A 39 50.05 -37.28 42.83
N VAL A 40 49.44 -36.49 41.94
CA VAL A 40 49.21 -36.89 40.55
C VAL A 40 50.53 -36.99 39.80
N VAL A 41 50.83 -38.18 39.26
CA VAL A 41 52.04 -38.32 38.42
C VAL A 41 51.78 -37.63 37.09
N SER A 42 52.64 -36.67 36.77
CA SER A 42 52.57 -35.88 35.53
C SER A 42 53.90 -35.93 34.78
N GLU A 43 53.88 -35.56 33.51
CA GLU A 43 55.08 -35.54 32.69
C GLU A 43 56.12 -34.51 33.19
N GLY A 44 57.39 -34.92 33.19
CA GLY A 44 58.53 -34.03 33.41
C GLY A 44 59.25 -33.69 32.12
N SER A 45 60.33 -32.91 32.23
CA SER A 45 61.21 -32.67 31.08
C SER A 45 62.06 -33.91 30.78
N HIS A 46 62.15 -34.30 29.52
CA HIS A 46 62.92 -35.47 29.07
C HIS A 46 62.43 -36.77 29.75
N MET A 47 63.34 -37.67 30.13
CA MET A 47 63.01 -38.93 30.80
C MET A 47 62.78 -38.72 32.30
N GLN A 48 61.75 -37.96 32.66
CA GLN A 48 61.40 -37.66 34.05
C GLN A 48 59.89 -37.59 34.23
N VAL A 49 59.43 -37.84 35.46
CA VAL A 49 58.05 -37.56 35.89
C VAL A 49 58.07 -36.64 37.10
N ILE A 50 57.00 -35.88 37.27
CA ILE A 50 56.81 -34.95 38.37
C ILE A 50 55.65 -35.43 39.23
N ILE A 51 55.89 -35.48 40.54
CA ILE A 51 54.87 -35.68 41.56
C ILE A 51 54.68 -34.34 42.28
N PRO A 52 53.56 -33.64 42.07
CA PRO A 52 53.26 -32.39 42.76
C PRO A 52 53.12 -32.58 44.28
N PRO A 53 53.03 -31.48 45.05
CA PRO A 53 52.73 -31.53 46.48
C PRO A 53 51.49 -32.38 46.78
N GLY A 54 51.49 -33.01 47.94
CA GLY A 54 50.39 -33.88 48.30
C GLY A 54 50.66 -34.78 49.49
N GLN A 55 49.59 -35.40 49.97
CA GLN A 55 49.60 -36.19 51.20
C GLN A 55 49.15 -37.62 50.96
N ALA A 56 49.64 -38.55 51.77
CA ALA A 56 49.18 -39.93 51.76
C ALA A 56 49.28 -40.57 53.14
N TRP A 57 48.51 -41.63 53.34
CA TRP A 57 48.61 -42.50 54.52
C TRP A 57 48.82 -43.95 54.11
N ILE A 58 49.77 -44.61 54.76
CA ILE A 58 50.05 -46.04 54.58
C ILE A 58 50.22 -46.67 55.97
N ASN A 59 49.34 -47.61 56.32
CA ASN A 59 49.27 -48.28 57.62
C ASN A 59 49.28 -47.29 58.80
N GLY A 60 48.59 -46.16 58.63
CA GLY A 60 48.50 -45.08 59.61
C GLY A 60 49.72 -44.15 59.69
N PHE A 61 50.79 -44.44 58.93
CA PHE A 61 51.93 -43.53 58.78
C PHE A 61 51.63 -42.47 57.73
N TYR A 62 52.01 -41.23 58.04
CA TYR A 62 51.76 -40.06 57.21
C TYR A 62 52.92 -39.77 56.26
N TYR A 63 52.59 -39.44 55.02
CA TYR A 63 53.48 -38.91 54.00
C TYR A 63 53.02 -37.51 53.57
N ASN A 64 53.97 -36.59 53.42
CA ASN A 64 53.74 -35.27 52.88
C ASN A 64 54.86 -34.91 51.90
N ASN A 65 54.47 -34.55 50.69
CA ASN A 65 55.32 -33.89 49.72
C ASN A 65 54.89 -32.42 49.64
N ASP A 66 55.79 -31.48 49.87
CA ASP A 66 55.45 -30.05 49.98
C ASP A 66 55.73 -29.25 48.69
N SER A 67 56.44 -29.86 47.73
CA SER A 67 56.91 -29.23 46.49
C SER A 67 56.93 -30.25 45.35
N ASN A 68 57.10 -29.80 44.10
CA ASN A 68 57.19 -30.72 42.95
C ASN A 68 58.42 -31.63 43.08
N LEU A 69 58.19 -32.92 43.29
CA LEU A 69 59.23 -33.94 43.37
C LEU A 69 59.47 -34.52 41.98
N ILE A 70 60.69 -34.39 41.49
CA ILE A 70 61.10 -34.86 40.16
C ILE A 70 61.76 -36.23 40.31
N LEU A 71 61.20 -37.25 39.68
CA LEU A 71 61.76 -38.59 39.65
C LEU A 71 62.32 -38.89 38.25
N PRO A 72 63.62 -39.18 38.12
CA PRO A 72 64.21 -39.56 36.85
C PRO A 72 63.77 -40.96 36.45
N VAL A 73 63.32 -41.11 35.21
CA VAL A 73 63.01 -42.39 34.59
C VAL A 73 64.26 -42.87 33.86
N ALA A 74 64.63 -44.14 34.04
CA ALA A 74 65.79 -44.70 33.34
C ALA A 74 65.62 -44.60 31.81
N ASN A 75 66.72 -44.49 31.06
CA ASN A 75 66.65 -44.35 29.59
C ASN A 75 65.94 -45.54 28.93
N ALA A 76 65.18 -45.29 27.86
CA ALA A 76 64.54 -46.34 27.07
C ALA A 76 65.57 -47.14 26.25
N ASP A 77 65.23 -48.38 25.90
CA ASP A 77 65.99 -49.19 24.96
C ASP A 77 65.63 -48.80 23.52
N GLY A 78 66.57 -48.94 22.58
CA GLY A 78 66.35 -48.55 21.18
C GLY A 78 65.39 -49.48 20.41
N VAL A 79 65.08 -50.67 20.94
CA VAL A 79 64.35 -51.72 20.22
C VAL A 79 63.16 -52.26 21.01
N LEU A 80 63.30 -52.43 22.33
CA LEU A 80 62.28 -53.04 23.18
C LEU A 80 61.58 -52.01 24.09
N SER A 81 60.29 -52.22 24.30
CA SER A 81 59.48 -51.37 25.19
C SER A 81 59.55 -51.88 26.63
N ARG A 82 59.18 -51.05 27.60
CA ARG A 82 59.00 -51.48 29.00
C ARG A 82 57.90 -50.70 29.69
N LYS A 83 57.46 -51.20 30.84
CA LYS A 83 56.58 -50.46 31.75
C LYS A 83 57.28 -50.24 33.07
N ASP A 84 57.19 -49.04 33.60
CA ASP A 84 57.70 -48.69 34.93
C ASP A 84 56.50 -48.38 35.85
N THR A 85 56.65 -48.60 37.16
CA THR A 85 55.58 -48.37 38.15
C THR A 85 56.05 -47.30 39.14
N VAL A 86 55.29 -46.21 39.26
CA VAL A 86 55.55 -45.16 40.27
C VAL A 86 54.78 -45.50 41.54
N VAL A 87 55.47 -45.59 42.68
CA VAL A 87 54.88 -45.97 43.96
C VAL A 87 55.27 -45.03 45.09
N LEU A 88 54.41 -44.90 46.09
CA LEU A 88 54.82 -44.53 47.44
C LEU A 88 55.04 -45.78 48.26
N ARG A 89 56.25 -45.97 48.78
CA ARG A 89 56.62 -47.10 49.62
C ARG A 89 56.75 -46.66 51.05
N TRP A 90 55.99 -47.27 51.94
CA TRP A 90 56.28 -47.30 53.37
C TRP A 90 57.25 -48.43 53.66
N ASP A 91 58.34 -48.15 54.37
CA ASP A 91 59.32 -49.13 54.83
C ASP A 91 59.60 -48.93 56.32
N ILE A 92 59.31 -49.95 57.13
CA ILE A 92 59.47 -49.88 58.59
C ILE A 92 60.93 -49.95 59.04
N ASN A 93 61.78 -50.62 58.26
CA ASN A 93 63.19 -50.80 58.58
C ASN A 93 63.97 -49.51 58.31
N GLU A 94 63.67 -48.84 57.19
CA GLU A 94 64.20 -47.51 56.87
C GLU A 94 63.50 -46.37 57.63
N ARG A 95 62.31 -46.66 58.20
CA ARG A 95 61.46 -45.73 58.95
C ARG A 95 61.05 -44.51 58.12
N ASN A 96 60.70 -44.73 56.86
CA ASN A 96 60.27 -43.66 55.95
C ASN A 96 59.08 -44.06 55.08
N VAL A 97 58.42 -43.06 54.49
CA VAL A 97 57.55 -43.23 53.34
C VAL A 97 58.13 -42.41 52.21
N THR A 98 58.47 -43.03 51.07
CA THR A 98 59.15 -42.36 49.96
C THR A 98 58.57 -42.72 48.60
N ALA A 99 58.54 -41.74 47.69
CA ALA A 99 58.14 -41.95 46.31
C ALA A 99 59.31 -42.51 45.50
N GLN A 100 59.06 -43.58 44.74
CA GLN A 100 60.08 -44.27 43.95
C GLN A 100 59.52 -44.85 42.66
N ILE A 101 60.40 -45.08 41.69
CA ILE A 101 60.06 -45.75 40.43
C ILE A 101 60.62 -47.17 40.47
N LEU A 102 59.72 -48.15 40.39
CA LEU A 102 60.08 -49.54 40.13
C LEU A 102 60.28 -49.67 38.62
N THR A 103 61.53 -49.86 38.21
CA THR A 103 61.89 -49.97 36.79
C THR A 103 61.58 -51.38 36.29
N GLY A 104 60.86 -51.49 35.18
CA GLY A 104 60.53 -52.77 34.55
C GLY A 104 61.60 -53.30 33.63
N THR A 105 61.33 -54.48 33.10
CA THR A 105 62.23 -55.16 32.17
C THR A 105 61.81 -54.89 30.72
N PHE A 106 62.81 -54.79 29.83
CA PHE A 106 62.55 -54.61 28.41
C PHE A 106 61.96 -55.87 27.77
N SER A 107 60.86 -55.72 27.02
CA SER A 107 60.12 -56.81 26.40
C SER A 107 59.29 -56.30 25.21
N SER A 108 58.95 -57.19 24.28
CA SER A 108 57.99 -56.90 23.20
C SER A 108 56.54 -56.84 23.71
N SER A 109 56.27 -57.47 24.85
CA SER A 109 54.98 -57.39 25.57
C SER A 109 55.26 -57.01 27.03
N PRO A 110 55.51 -55.73 27.32
CA PRO A 110 55.98 -55.30 28.62
C PRO A 110 54.90 -55.36 29.70
N ILE A 111 55.29 -55.84 30.88
CA ILE A 111 54.43 -55.98 32.07
C ILE A 111 54.96 -55.02 33.13
N ALA A 112 54.05 -54.28 33.78
CA ALA A 112 54.42 -53.34 34.84
C ALA A 112 54.98 -54.10 36.07
N PRO A 113 56.07 -53.61 36.70
CA PRO A 113 56.60 -54.19 37.92
C PRO A 113 55.55 -54.32 39.02
N THR A 114 55.56 -55.48 39.66
CA THR A 114 54.67 -55.80 40.78
C THR A 114 55.03 -54.96 42.00
N ILE A 115 54.00 -54.50 42.71
CA ILE A 115 54.15 -53.77 43.97
C ILE A 115 54.36 -54.70 45.16
N VAL A 116 55.02 -54.22 46.21
CA VAL A 116 55.28 -54.97 47.44
C VAL A 116 54.29 -54.57 48.53
N ARG A 117 53.62 -55.53 49.15
CA ARG A 117 52.71 -55.32 50.29
C ARG A 117 52.84 -56.46 51.29
N ASN A 118 53.70 -56.27 52.29
CA ASN A 118 53.95 -57.22 53.36
C ASN A 118 54.09 -56.48 54.71
N ALA A 119 54.57 -57.16 55.76
CA ALA A 119 54.68 -56.59 57.10
C ALA A 119 55.80 -55.53 57.25
N GLU A 120 56.79 -55.54 56.36
CA GLU A 120 57.96 -54.67 56.43
C GLU A 120 57.91 -53.53 55.41
N GLN A 121 57.28 -53.77 54.25
CA GLN A 121 57.14 -52.82 53.15
C GLN A 121 55.73 -52.80 52.59
N TYR A 122 55.21 -51.61 52.28
CA TYR A 122 53.88 -51.46 51.67
C TYR A 122 53.83 -50.36 50.63
N ASP A 123 53.44 -50.73 49.41
CA ASP A 123 53.36 -49.84 48.26
C ASP A 123 51.93 -49.39 47.95
N LEU A 124 51.81 -48.10 47.71
CA LEU A 124 50.70 -47.48 46.99
C LEU A 124 51.13 -47.15 45.56
N LYS A 125 50.46 -47.74 44.58
CA LYS A 125 50.74 -47.53 43.16
C LYS A 125 50.08 -46.27 42.64
N LEU A 126 50.87 -45.24 42.38
CA LEU A 126 50.37 -43.97 41.88
C LEU A 126 50.08 -44.03 40.39
N ALA A 127 51.00 -44.58 39.59
CA ALA A 127 50.82 -44.68 38.15
C ALA A 127 51.66 -45.80 37.52
N GLU A 128 51.30 -46.17 36.29
CA GLU A 128 52.16 -46.91 35.37
C GLU A 128 52.65 -46.00 34.25
N ILE A 129 53.90 -46.15 33.85
CA ILE A 129 54.49 -45.45 32.71
C ILE A 129 54.75 -46.47 31.61
N SER A 130 54.10 -46.31 30.46
CA SER A 130 54.32 -47.16 29.29
C SER A 130 55.35 -46.53 28.36
N ILE A 131 56.57 -47.09 28.37
CA ILE A 131 57.73 -46.53 27.67
C ILE A 131 57.98 -47.37 26.41
N ALA A 132 57.70 -46.78 25.24
CA ALA A 132 57.98 -47.40 23.96
C ALA A 132 59.49 -47.41 23.65
N ALA A 133 59.92 -48.30 22.77
CA ALA A 133 61.30 -48.31 22.27
C ALA A 133 61.70 -46.95 21.67
N GLY A 134 62.92 -46.49 21.97
CA GLY A 134 63.48 -45.23 21.48
C GLY A 134 62.93 -43.95 22.14
N THR A 135 62.12 -44.07 23.19
CA THR A 135 61.55 -42.90 23.89
C THR A 135 62.64 -42.02 24.50
N THR A 136 62.60 -40.71 24.21
CA THR A 136 63.54 -39.71 24.72
C THR A 136 62.90 -38.72 25.70
N SER A 137 61.57 -38.72 25.81
CA SER A 137 60.82 -37.94 26.80
C SER A 137 59.53 -38.65 27.20
N ILE A 138 59.18 -38.58 28.48
CA ILE A 138 57.87 -39.04 28.96
C ILE A 138 56.82 -38.00 28.62
N THR A 139 55.63 -38.45 28.19
CA THR A 139 54.47 -37.59 27.93
C THR A 139 53.28 -38.06 28.76
N GLN A 140 52.29 -37.19 28.97
CA GLN A 140 51.15 -37.52 29.81
C GLN A 140 50.35 -38.74 29.31
N ALA A 141 50.27 -38.94 28.00
CA ALA A 141 49.58 -40.09 27.41
C ALA A 141 50.26 -41.44 27.73
N MET A 142 51.55 -41.43 28.11
CA MET A 142 52.28 -42.62 28.54
C MET A 142 52.01 -42.98 30.00
N ILE A 143 51.41 -42.06 30.77
CA ILE A 143 51.18 -42.22 32.22
C ILE A 143 49.72 -42.62 32.43
N MET A 144 49.54 -43.84 32.94
CA MET A 144 48.23 -44.33 33.37
C MET A 144 48.10 -44.14 34.88
N ASP A 145 47.23 -43.23 35.31
CA ASP A 145 46.95 -42.97 36.72
C ASP A 145 46.19 -44.15 37.35
N THR A 146 46.69 -44.64 38.48
CA THR A 146 46.08 -45.77 39.21
C THR A 146 45.63 -45.39 40.62
N ARG A 147 45.68 -44.11 41.02
CA ARG A 147 45.36 -43.66 42.37
C ARG A 147 43.91 -43.93 42.78
N LEU A 148 42.98 -43.89 41.82
CA LEU A 148 41.56 -44.20 42.05
C LEU A 148 41.27 -45.71 42.15
N ASN A 149 42.24 -46.57 41.82
CA ASN A 149 42.07 -48.02 41.91
C ASN A 149 42.40 -48.51 43.33
N LYS A 150 41.37 -48.80 44.12
CA LYS A 150 41.46 -49.28 45.51
C LYS A 150 42.31 -50.55 45.68
N SER A 151 42.42 -51.39 44.65
CA SER A 151 43.19 -52.64 44.75
C SER A 151 44.69 -52.39 44.80
N VAL A 152 45.19 -51.27 44.25
CA VAL A 152 46.63 -50.96 44.15
C VAL A 152 47.03 -49.61 44.77
N CYS A 153 46.07 -48.71 44.98
CA CYS A 153 46.22 -47.46 45.73
C CYS A 153 44.91 -47.17 46.47
N GLY A 154 44.21 -46.08 46.16
CA GLY A 154 43.01 -45.60 46.84
C GLY A 154 43.14 -44.13 47.21
N ILE A 155 41.99 -43.46 47.38
CA ILE A 155 41.93 -42.09 47.89
C ILE A 155 41.50 -42.11 49.36
N VAL A 156 42.19 -41.32 50.18
CA VAL A 156 41.85 -41.05 51.57
C VAL A 156 41.00 -39.78 51.62
N THR A 157 39.73 -39.89 52.05
CA THR A 157 38.81 -38.73 52.14
C THR A 157 38.21 -38.45 53.54
N GLY A 158 38.55 -39.21 54.59
CA GLY A 158 38.34 -38.83 56.00
C GLY A 158 37.33 -39.64 56.84
N PHE A 159 37.83 -40.13 57.99
CA PHE A 159 37.26 -40.50 59.31
C PHE A 159 35.92 -41.24 59.55
N ILE A 160 34.88 -41.24 58.71
CA ILE A 160 33.67 -42.08 58.91
C ILE A 160 33.16 -42.51 57.54
N GLU A 161 33.06 -43.83 57.35
CA GLU A 161 32.56 -44.57 56.17
C GLU A 161 31.88 -43.68 55.10
N GLN A 162 32.67 -43.18 54.15
CA GLN A 162 32.16 -42.44 53.00
C GLN A 162 32.13 -43.33 51.77
N ALA A 163 30.93 -43.40 51.19
CA ALA A 163 30.50 -43.91 49.89
C ALA A 163 31.28 -45.12 49.36
N ASP A 164 30.60 -46.27 49.23
CA ASP A 164 31.13 -47.44 48.53
C ASP A 164 31.46 -47.08 47.07
N THR A 165 32.71 -46.68 46.85
CA THR A 165 33.22 -46.28 45.54
C THR A 165 33.20 -47.45 44.58
N THR A 166 33.17 -48.70 45.05
CA THR A 166 32.95 -49.88 44.22
C THR A 166 31.50 -49.97 43.77
N ALA A 167 30.52 -49.70 44.64
CA ALA A 167 29.12 -49.62 44.25
C ALA A 167 28.86 -48.46 43.27
N ILE A 168 29.43 -47.28 43.51
CA ILE A 168 29.32 -46.13 42.60
C ILE A 168 30.03 -46.43 41.27
N PHE A 169 31.24 -47.01 41.30
CA PHE A 169 31.97 -47.40 40.09
C PHE A 169 31.24 -48.49 39.32
N ASN A 170 30.68 -49.50 39.99
CA ASN A 170 29.87 -50.55 39.35
C ASN A 170 28.59 -49.96 38.74
N GLN A 171 27.95 -49.00 39.39
CA GLN A 171 26.82 -48.27 38.81
C GLN A 171 27.24 -47.46 37.58
N PHE A 172 28.37 -46.77 37.63
CA PHE A 172 28.90 -46.03 36.48
C PHE A 172 29.31 -46.95 35.33
N GLN A 173 29.99 -48.07 35.61
CA GLN A 173 30.39 -49.06 34.63
C GLN A 173 29.18 -49.76 34.02
N SER A 174 28.17 -50.10 34.84
CA SER A 174 26.92 -50.68 34.36
C SER A 174 26.15 -49.68 33.49
N TRP A 175 26.05 -48.42 33.93
CA TRP A 175 25.42 -47.35 33.15
C TRP A 175 26.16 -47.09 31.85
N PHE A 176 27.50 -47.06 31.87
CA PHE A 176 28.32 -46.89 30.67
C PHE A 176 28.11 -48.05 29.71
N ASN A 177 28.22 -49.30 30.17
CA ASN A 177 28.00 -50.48 29.33
C ASN A 177 26.57 -50.50 28.77
N GLN A 178 25.57 -50.16 29.58
CA GLN A 178 24.18 -50.06 29.14
C GLN A 178 24.01 -48.97 28.07
N LYS A 179 24.52 -47.76 28.32
CA LYS A 179 24.40 -46.66 27.36
C LYS A 179 25.16 -46.91 26.08
N SER A 180 26.34 -47.51 26.15
CA SER A 180 27.09 -47.94 24.96
C SER A 180 26.30 -48.96 24.14
N ALA A 181 25.69 -49.96 24.79
CA ALA A 181 24.84 -50.93 24.10
C ALA A 181 23.58 -50.28 23.51
N GLU A 182 22.92 -49.37 24.24
CA GLU A 182 21.77 -48.61 23.74
C GLU A 182 22.15 -47.73 22.54
N TYR A 183 23.30 -47.05 22.56
CA TYR A 183 23.78 -46.25 21.44
C TYR A 183 24.10 -47.11 20.22
N GLU A 184 24.71 -48.29 20.41
CA GLU A 184 25.02 -49.20 19.31
C GLU A 184 23.75 -49.81 18.71
N ASP A 185 22.77 -50.16 19.55
CA ASP A 185 21.45 -50.62 19.12
C ASP A 185 20.66 -49.52 18.38
N ASP A 186 20.65 -48.30 18.92
CA ASP A 186 19.96 -47.15 18.32
C ASP A 186 20.60 -46.72 17.00
N LEU A 187 21.93 -46.75 16.90
CA LEU A 187 22.65 -46.51 15.66
C LEU A 187 22.37 -47.60 14.63
N SER A 188 22.39 -48.88 15.05
CA SER A 188 22.09 -50.00 14.17
C SER A 188 20.63 -49.97 13.69
N THR A 189 19.70 -49.61 14.56
CA THR A 189 18.27 -49.44 14.27
C THR A 189 18.04 -48.26 13.35
N SER A 190 18.68 -47.13 13.60
CA SER A 190 18.59 -45.93 12.73
C SER A 190 19.14 -46.21 11.34
N LEU A 191 20.28 -46.91 11.24
CA LEU A 191 20.87 -47.29 9.96
C LEU A 191 19.99 -48.29 9.20
N LYS A 192 19.40 -49.26 9.93
CA LYS A 192 18.46 -50.22 9.37
C LYS A 192 17.18 -49.52 8.89
N ASN A 193 16.58 -48.67 9.71
CA ASN A 193 15.37 -47.92 9.36
C ASN A 193 15.61 -47.04 8.14
N PHE A 194 16.73 -46.31 8.10
CA PHE A 194 17.11 -45.53 6.92
C PHE A 194 17.24 -46.42 5.66
N THR A 195 17.89 -47.59 5.79
CA THR A 195 18.07 -48.53 4.68
C THR A 195 16.74 -49.10 4.20
N ASP A 196 15.86 -49.49 5.12
CA ASP A 196 14.54 -50.05 4.82
C ASP A 196 13.61 -48.99 4.21
N GLU A 197 13.57 -47.78 4.77
CA GLU A 197 12.81 -46.65 4.24
C GLU A 197 13.31 -46.27 2.84
N PHE A 198 14.64 -46.21 2.65
CA PHE A 198 15.22 -45.94 1.34
C PHE A 198 14.86 -47.03 0.32
N THR A 199 14.97 -48.30 0.71
CA THR A 199 14.65 -49.44 -0.17
C THR A 199 13.16 -49.45 -0.52
N THR A 200 12.29 -49.17 0.45
CA THR A 200 10.84 -49.06 0.26
C THR A 200 10.52 -47.90 -0.69
N TRP A 201 11.03 -46.71 -0.41
CA TRP A 201 10.87 -45.54 -1.29
C TRP A 201 11.37 -45.82 -2.71
N PHE A 202 12.53 -46.47 -2.86
CA PHE A 202 13.08 -46.82 -4.17
C PHE A 202 12.17 -47.82 -4.90
N SER A 203 11.68 -48.86 -4.22
CA SER A 203 10.71 -49.80 -4.77
C SER A 203 9.40 -49.11 -5.18
N ASP A 204 8.88 -48.19 -4.35
CA ASP A 204 7.68 -47.43 -4.67
C ASP A 204 7.88 -46.55 -5.90
N ILE A 205 9.05 -45.92 -6.06
CA ILE A 205 9.40 -45.18 -7.28
C ILE A 205 9.51 -46.12 -8.49
N GLN A 206 10.05 -47.33 -8.32
CA GLN A 206 10.10 -48.33 -9.39
C GLN A 206 8.71 -48.82 -9.79
N ASP A 207 7.79 -48.99 -8.84
CA ASP A 207 6.39 -49.35 -9.10
C ASP A 207 5.61 -48.18 -9.71
N ILE A 208 5.85 -46.94 -9.25
CA ILE A 208 5.33 -45.73 -9.90
C ILE A 208 5.85 -45.62 -11.33
N LEU A 209 7.05 -46.11 -11.62
CA LEU A 209 7.66 -46.14 -12.96
C LEU A 209 7.51 -47.51 -13.63
N ASP A 210 6.56 -48.33 -13.18
CA ASP A 210 6.29 -49.64 -13.78
C ASP A 210 6.01 -49.55 -15.28
N GLU A 211 5.99 -50.70 -15.96
CA GLU A 211 5.85 -50.79 -17.43
C GLU A 211 4.66 -49.98 -17.97
N ASN A 212 3.60 -49.78 -17.18
CA ASN A 212 2.44 -48.97 -17.57
C ASN A 212 2.72 -47.47 -17.48
N THR A 213 3.42 -47.01 -16.44
CA THR A 213 3.71 -45.58 -16.26
C THR A 213 4.87 -45.10 -17.12
N ALA A 214 5.93 -45.90 -17.28
CA ALA A 214 6.97 -45.63 -18.27
C ALA A 214 6.41 -45.66 -19.70
N GLY A 215 5.48 -46.57 -19.99
CA GLY A 215 4.73 -46.60 -21.26
C GLY A 215 3.84 -45.37 -21.45
N ASN A 216 3.14 -44.93 -20.41
CA ASN A 216 2.33 -43.71 -20.45
C ASN A 216 3.19 -42.45 -20.65
N LEU A 217 4.36 -42.36 -20.01
CA LEU A 217 5.32 -41.29 -20.24
C LEU A 217 5.87 -41.31 -21.67
N LEU A 218 6.15 -42.49 -22.23
CA LEU A 218 6.53 -42.64 -23.63
C LEU A 218 5.39 -42.22 -24.57
N ASN A 219 4.14 -42.55 -24.26
CA ASN A 219 2.98 -42.11 -25.03
C ASN A 219 2.82 -40.59 -24.97
N LEU A 220 2.95 -39.97 -23.79
CA LEU A 220 2.94 -38.50 -23.66
C LEU A 220 4.09 -37.84 -24.43
N ILE A 221 5.28 -38.44 -24.45
CA ILE A 221 6.43 -37.96 -25.23
C ILE A 221 6.13 -38.07 -26.73
N ASN A 222 5.56 -39.18 -27.19
CA ASN A 222 5.20 -39.39 -28.58
C ASN A 222 4.06 -38.45 -29.01
N ASP A 223 3.05 -38.25 -28.16
CA ASP A 223 1.96 -37.31 -28.38
C ASP A 223 2.48 -35.87 -28.46
N LEU A 224 3.39 -35.48 -27.56
CA LEU A 224 4.03 -34.17 -27.60
C LEU A 224 4.92 -34.02 -28.83
N ALA A 225 5.65 -35.05 -29.24
CA ALA A 225 6.46 -35.05 -30.45
C ALA A 225 5.59 -34.89 -31.71
N ALA A 226 4.45 -35.59 -31.77
CA ALA A 226 3.47 -35.44 -32.83
C ALA A 226 2.81 -34.04 -32.81
N GLU A 227 2.49 -33.49 -31.64
CA GLU A 227 1.94 -32.14 -31.52
C GLU A 227 2.95 -31.09 -32.00
N VAL A 228 4.24 -31.23 -31.64
CA VAL A 228 5.33 -30.36 -32.12
C VAL A 228 5.47 -30.42 -33.65
N GLU A 229 5.26 -31.58 -34.27
CA GLU A 229 5.29 -31.72 -35.73
C GLU A 229 4.12 -31.00 -36.43
N THR A 230 2.97 -30.88 -35.75
CA THR A 230 1.79 -30.16 -36.30
C THR A 230 1.80 -28.65 -36.03
N LYS A 231 2.65 -28.17 -35.11
CA LYS A 231 2.74 -26.73 -34.81
C LYS A 231 3.49 -25.99 -35.92
N GLU A 232 3.08 -24.74 -36.13
CA GLU A 232 3.72 -23.84 -37.09
C GLU A 232 5.23 -23.79 -36.84
N THR A 233 6.01 -24.20 -37.83
CA THR A 233 7.47 -24.09 -37.74
C THR A 233 7.90 -22.64 -37.92
N PRO A 234 9.08 -22.22 -37.41
CA PRO A 234 9.64 -20.91 -37.73
C PRO A 234 9.72 -20.65 -39.23
N ALA A 235 9.98 -21.68 -40.04
CA ALA A 235 9.99 -21.61 -41.50
C ALA A 235 8.59 -21.40 -42.09
N GLY A 236 7.56 -22.08 -41.57
CA GLY A 236 6.17 -21.87 -41.97
C GLY A 236 5.67 -20.46 -41.63
N ALA A 237 5.99 -19.98 -40.43
CA ALA A 237 5.70 -18.61 -40.01
C ALA A 237 6.41 -17.58 -40.91
N GLN A 238 7.68 -17.82 -41.25
CA GLN A 238 8.42 -16.95 -42.17
C GLN A 238 7.80 -16.96 -43.58
N ALA A 239 7.40 -18.12 -44.11
CA ALA A 239 6.74 -18.20 -45.41
C ALA A 239 5.42 -17.39 -45.43
N LYS A 240 4.64 -17.40 -44.34
CA LYS A 240 3.44 -16.56 -44.22
C LYS A 240 3.78 -15.06 -44.20
N VAL A 241 4.86 -14.67 -43.52
CA VAL A 241 5.37 -13.30 -43.50
C VAL A 241 5.82 -12.86 -44.90
N ASP A 242 6.53 -13.73 -45.62
CA ASP A 242 7.02 -13.45 -46.97
C ASP A 242 5.85 -13.23 -47.96
N VAL A 243 4.80 -14.06 -47.88
CA VAL A 243 3.57 -13.87 -48.68
C VAL A 243 2.94 -12.50 -48.42
N VAL A 244 2.89 -12.07 -47.16
CA VAL A 244 2.34 -10.75 -46.80
C VAL A 244 3.25 -9.63 -47.28
N ALA A 245 4.57 -9.79 -47.18
CA ALA A 245 5.55 -8.80 -47.66
C ALA A 245 5.45 -8.61 -49.18
N ASP A 246 5.32 -9.69 -49.95
CA ASP A 246 5.14 -9.64 -51.40
C ASP A 246 3.83 -8.94 -51.78
N ALA A 247 2.73 -9.26 -51.08
CA ALA A 247 1.45 -8.60 -51.28
C ALA A 247 1.51 -7.09 -50.99
N LEU A 248 2.24 -6.68 -49.94
CA LEU A 248 2.44 -5.28 -49.60
C LEU A 248 3.27 -4.55 -50.67
N ALA A 249 4.36 -5.16 -51.14
CA ALA A 249 5.19 -4.59 -52.20
C ALA A 249 4.39 -4.40 -53.50
N ALA A 250 3.53 -5.36 -53.85
CA ALA A 250 2.62 -5.24 -54.99
C ALA A 250 1.60 -4.10 -54.80
N HIS A 251 1.04 -3.95 -53.60
CA HIS A 251 0.12 -2.87 -53.26
C HIS A 251 0.79 -1.48 -53.33
N GLU A 252 2.02 -1.31 -52.84
CA GLU A 252 2.77 -0.04 -52.95
C GLU A 252 3.09 0.35 -54.41
N ALA A 253 3.30 -0.65 -55.26
CA ALA A 253 3.51 -0.48 -56.69
C ALA A 253 2.21 -0.16 -57.46
N ASP A 254 1.02 -0.36 -56.86
CA ASP A 254 -0.26 -0.08 -57.48
C ASP A 254 -0.49 1.44 -57.67
N LYS A 255 -0.23 1.91 -58.89
CA LYS A 255 -0.50 3.29 -59.32
C LYS A 255 -1.89 3.47 -59.94
N VAL A 256 -2.76 2.47 -59.87
CA VAL A 256 -4.17 2.58 -60.24
C VAL A 256 -5.00 2.95 -59.02
N GLN A 257 -4.71 2.37 -57.85
CA GLN A 257 -5.40 2.69 -56.59
C GLN A 257 -4.75 3.86 -55.80
N HIS A 258 -3.44 4.10 -55.93
CA HIS A 258 -2.72 5.16 -55.21
C HIS A 258 -1.94 6.13 -56.15
N ILE A 259 -2.66 6.96 -56.91
CA ILE A 259 -2.04 7.97 -57.79
C ILE A 259 -1.54 9.18 -56.97
N GLY A 260 -0.24 9.48 -57.10
CA GLY A 260 0.37 10.76 -56.68
C GLY A 260 -0.11 11.95 -57.55
N TYR A 261 0.62 13.07 -57.62
CA TYR A 261 0.32 14.12 -58.60
C TYR A 261 1.37 14.18 -59.71
N ALA A 262 0.95 14.44 -60.96
CA ALA A 262 1.87 14.77 -62.04
C ALA A 262 1.97 16.28 -62.26
N THR A 263 3.03 16.73 -62.90
CA THR A 263 3.20 18.15 -63.24
C THR A 263 2.90 18.36 -64.73
N ALA A 264 2.01 19.30 -65.02
CA ALA A 264 1.65 19.68 -66.37
C ALA A 264 2.54 20.82 -66.90
N SER A 265 2.80 20.75 -68.21
CA SER A 265 3.43 21.80 -69.01
C SER A 265 2.44 22.39 -70.01
N GLY A 266 2.73 23.55 -70.58
CA GLY A 266 1.85 24.27 -71.51
C GLY A 266 0.88 25.26 -70.83
N THR A 267 0.01 25.89 -71.62
CA THR A 267 -1.00 26.88 -71.20
C THR A 267 -2.24 26.70 -72.06
N ASN A 268 -3.41 26.46 -71.46
CA ASN A 268 -4.67 26.05 -72.10
C ASN A 268 -4.60 24.74 -72.91
N THR A 269 -3.45 24.35 -73.43
CA THR A 269 -3.19 23.02 -74.01
C THR A 269 -2.10 22.37 -73.18
N TYR A 270 -2.52 21.64 -72.16
CA TYR A 270 -1.63 21.07 -71.18
C TYR A 270 -1.23 19.64 -71.54
N THR A 271 -0.01 19.26 -71.16
CA THR A 271 0.47 17.88 -71.21
C THR A 271 1.03 17.47 -69.86
N ALA A 272 0.79 16.23 -69.45
CA ALA A 272 1.40 15.66 -68.25
C ALA A 272 1.66 14.17 -68.44
N SER A 273 2.69 13.67 -67.77
CA SER A 273 3.05 12.24 -67.79
C SER A 273 2.80 11.62 -66.41
N ILE A 274 2.04 10.53 -66.38
CA ILE A 274 1.71 9.77 -65.17
C ILE A 274 2.06 8.30 -65.40
N THR A 275 3.05 7.77 -64.69
CA THR A 275 3.42 6.35 -64.79
C THR A 275 2.24 5.44 -64.46
N GLY A 276 2.02 4.40 -65.28
CA GLY A 276 0.98 3.38 -65.06
C GLY A 276 -0.34 3.61 -65.81
N ILE A 277 -0.60 4.81 -66.33
CA ILE A 277 -1.80 5.09 -67.13
C ILE A 277 -1.52 4.77 -68.60
N THR A 278 -2.09 3.68 -69.11
CA THR A 278 -1.94 3.25 -70.52
C THR A 278 -3.19 3.51 -71.37
N SER A 279 -4.32 3.83 -70.74
CA SER A 279 -5.58 4.22 -71.40
C SER A 279 -6.40 5.15 -70.50
N LEU A 280 -7.35 5.90 -71.08
CA LEU A 280 -8.29 6.73 -70.33
C LEU A 280 -9.64 6.00 -70.22
N SER A 281 -9.90 5.38 -69.08
CA SER A 281 -11.19 4.79 -68.73
C SER A 281 -12.06 5.80 -67.96
N GLU A 282 -13.37 5.77 -68.20
CA GLU A 282 -14.32 6.57 -67.42
C GLU A 282 -14.17 6.30 -65.92
N GLY A 283 -14.21 7.37 -65.11
CA GLY A 283 -13.95 7.33 -63.67
C GLY A 283 -12.47 7.45 -63.30
N LEU A 284 -11.54 7.46 -64.26
CA LEU A 284 -10.12 7.66 -63.98
C LEU A 284 -9.91 9.04 -63.31
N SER A 285 -9.42 8.98 -62.07
CA SER A 285 -9.20 10.14 -61.21
C SER A 285 -7.71 10.44 -61.13
N ILE A 286 -7.30 11.65 -61.50
CA ILE A 286 -5.90 12.10 -61.50
C ILE A 286 -5.73 13.42 -60.75
N LYS A 287 -4.54 13.64 -60.19
CA LYS A 287 -4.12 14.92 -59.61
C LYS A 287 -3.01 15.51 -60.47
N VAL A 288 -3.17 16.75 -60.91
CA VAL A 288 -2.22 17.40 -61.81
C VAL A 288 -1.88 18.79 -61.28
N LYS A 289 -0.59 19.04 -61.06
CA LYS A 289 -0.02 20.35 -60.78
C LYS A 289 0.14 21.12 -62.09
N PHE A 290 -0.60 22.20 -62.26
CA PHE A 290 -0.51 23.05 -63.44
C PHE A 290 0.56 24.11 -63.23
N THR A 291 1.62 24.10 -64.02
CA THR A 291 2.69 25.11 -63.90
C THR A 291 2.19 26.51 -64.27
N ASN A 292 1.35 26.62 -65.30
CA ASN A 292 0.82 27.89 -65.80
C ASN A 292 -0.70 28.01 -65.60
N ALA A 293 -1.17 29.21 -65.27
CA ALA A 293 -2.59 29.51 -65.16
C ALA A 293 -3.29 29.41 -66.52
N ASN A 294 -4.58 29.07 -66.53
CA ASN A 294 -5.38 29.09 -67.75
C ASN A 294 -5.94 30.48 -68.04
N THR A 295 -6.11 30.80 -69.32
CA THR A 295 -6.71 32.07 -69.79
C THR A 295 -8.04 31.85 -70.51
N GLY A 296 -8.50 30.61 -70.62
CA GLY A 296 -9.78 30.25 -71.23
C GLY A 296 -10.02 28.74 -71.21
N ALA A 297 -10.81 28.24 -72.15
CA ALA A 297 -11.07 26.82 -72.32
C ALA A 297 -9.75 26.05 -72.44
N SER A 298 -9.63 24.95 -71.71
CA SER A 298 -8.38 24.21 -71.58
C SER A 298 -8.53 22.74 -71.95
N MET A 299 -7.43 22.14 -72.38
CA MET A 299 -7.28 20.74 -72.78
C MET A 299 -6.12 20.11 -71.99
N LEU A 300 -6.18 18.82 -71.74
CA LEU A 300 -5.12 18.04 -71.10
C LEU A 300 -4.85 16.75 -71.88
N ASN A 301 -3.59 16.50 -72.20
CA ASN A 301 -3.13 15.26 -72.80
C ASN A 301 -2.24 14.50 -71.82
N ILE A 302 -2.73 13.36 -71.32
CA ILE A 302 -1.99 12.49 -70.40
C ILE A 302 -1.29 11.40 -71.20
N ASN A 303 0.02 11.24 -71.00
CA ASN A 303 0.85 10.20 -71.64
C ASN A 303 0.68 10.09 -73.17
N SER A 304 0.36 11.20 -73.84
CA SER A 304 0.06 11.23 -75.28
C SER A 304 -1.14 10.36 -75.71
N LEU A 305 -2.06 10.03 -74.80
CA LEU A 305 -3.25 9.20 -75.06
C LEU A 305 -4.40 9.98 -75.74
N GLY A 306 -4.19 11.25 -76.04
CA GLY A 306 -5.12 12.13 -76.74
C GLY A 306 -5.58 13.28 -75.84
N ALA A 307 -5.56 14.50 -76.37
CA ALA A 307 -5.98 15.68 -75.63
C ALA A 307 -7.50 15.68 -75.38
N LYS A 308 -7.90 15.88 -74.13
CA LYS A 308 -9.31 15.97 -73.70
C LYS A 308 -9.57 17.32 -73.07
N ALA A 309 -10.75 17.89 -73.30
CA ALA A 309 -11.13 19.17 -72.69
C ALA A 309 -11.16 19.04 -71.16
N ILE A 310 -10.80 20.11 -70.46
CA ILE A 310 -11.05 20.27 -69.03
C ILE A 310 -12.31 21.13 -68.90
N GLN A 311 -13.28 20.64 -68.13
CA GLN A 311 -14.55 21.33 -67.87
C GLN A 311 -14.82 21.41 -66.37
N LYS A 312 -15.68 22.33 -65.96
CA LYS A 312 -16.11 22.49 -64.57
C LYS A 312 -17.02 21.34 -64.15
N GLY A 313 -17.27 21.24 -62.84
CA GLY A 313 -18.23 20.29 -62.27
C GLY A 313 -19.63 20.34 -62.90
N ASN A 314 -20.06 21.51 -63.39
CA ASN A 314 -21.35 21.75 -64.05
C ASN A 314 -21.35 21.53 -65.58
N GLY A 315 -20.26 21.04 -66.17
CA GLY A 315 -20.15 20.75 -67.61
C GLY A 315 -19.77 21.94 -68.51
N ASN A 316 -19.65 23.15 -67.95
CA ASN A 316 -19.19 24.31 -68.71
C ASN A 316 -17.66 24.28 -68.94
N ALA A 317 -17.22 24.92 -70.02
CA ALA A 317 -15.79 25.11 -70.27
C ALA A 317 -15.13 25.98 -69.18
N LEU A 318 -13.83 25.78 -68.95
CA LEU A 318 -13.08 26.67 -68.07
C LEU A 318 -13.02 28.10 -68.64
N SER A 319 -13.10 29.07 -67.75
CA SER A 319 -12.84 30.49 -67.98
C SER A 319 -11.46 30.86 -67.42
N SER A 320 -10.96 32.04 -67.79
CA SER A 320 -9.68 32.55 -67.31
C SER A 320 -9.60 32.50 -65.78
N GLY A 321 -8.52 31.95 -65.24
CA GLY A 321 -8.25 31.92 -63.80
C GLY A 321 -8.87 30.75 -63.01
N ASN A 322 -9.63 29.86 -63.64
CA ASN A 322 -10.13 28.64 -62.98
C ASN A 322 -9.01 27.65 -62.61
N ILE A 323 -7.88 27.70 -63.31
CA ILE A 323 -6.62 27.06 -62.96
C ILE A 323 -5.58 28.16 -62.69
N LYS A 324 -4.98 28.14 -61.50
CA LYS A 324 -3.89 29.06 -61.11
C LYS A 324 -2.53 28.43 -61.33
N ALA A 325 -1.52 29.25 -61.61
CA ALA A 325 -0.15 28.78 -61.73
C ALA A 325 0.32 28.12 -60.42
N GLY A 326 0.93 26.94 -60.52
CA GLY A 326 1.36 26.11 -59.40
C GLY A 326 0.25 25.32 -58.70
N GLN A 327 -1.03 25.49 -59.07
CA GLN A 327 -2.16 24.83 -58.43
C GLN A 327 -2.18 23.33 -58.78
N ILE A 328 -2.45 22.50 -57.77
CA ILE A 328 -2.77 21.09 -57.96
C ILE A 328 -4.28 20.97 -58.09
N CYS A 329 -4.75 20.49 -59.23
CA CYS A 329 -6.16 20.25 -59.52
C CYS A 329 -6.46 18.75 -59.50
N HIS A 330 -7.64 18.38 -58.98
CA HIS A 330 -8.17 17.03 -59.07
C HIS A 330 -9.11 16.96 -60.27
N LEU A 331 -8.82 16.04 -61.17
CA LEU A 331 -9.56 15.83 -62.42
C LEU A 331 -10.10 14.41 -62.48
N VAL A 332 -11.32 14.24 -62.96
CA VAL A 332 -11.91 12.92 -63.25
C VAL A 332 -12.28 12.83 -64.72
N TYR A 333 -11.84 11.78 -65.40
CA TYR A 333 -12.21 11.53 -66.78
C TYR A 333 -13.64 10.97 -66.85
N THR A 334 -14.52 11.63 -67.59
CA THR A 334 -15.95 11.28 -67.70
C THR A 334 -16.27 10.40 -68.92
N GLY A 335 -15.26 9.78 -69.53
CA GLY A 335 -15.39 9.10 -70.82
C GLY A 335 -15.23 10.02 -72.04
N SER A 336 -15.35 11.35 -71.86
CA SER A 336 -15.21 12.34 -72.94
C SER A 336 -14.31 13.53 -72.58
N VAL A 337 -14.42 14.06 -71.36
CA VAL A 337 -13.67 15.22 -70.87
C VAL A 337 -13.04 14.94 -69.50
N PHE A 338 -12.12 15.79 -69.05
CA PHE A 338 -11.68 15.85 -67.66
C PHE A 338 -12.54 16.86 -66.89
N GLN A 339 -13.32 16.40 -65.93
CA GLN A 339 -14.06 17.25 -65.01
C GLN A 339 -13.14 17.74 -63.88
N LEU A 340 -13.05 19.06 -63.71
CA LEU A 340 -12.34 19.73 -62.64
C LEU A 340 -13.17 19.70 -61.35
N LEU A 341 -12.62 19.06 -60.32
CA LEU A 341 -13.24 18.96 -59.01
C LEU A 341 -12.67 20.01 -58.06
N GLY A 342 -13.53 20.56 -57.19
CA GLY A 342 -13.12 21.46 -56.11
C GLY A 342 -13.09 22.96 -56.44
N GLU A 343 -13.54 23.40 -57.62
CA GLU A 343 -14.07 24.76 -57.71
C GLU A 343 -15.34 24.79 -56.85
N GLY A 344 -15.38 25.62 -55.80
CA GLY A 344 -16.55 25.75 -54.93
C GLY A 344 -17.84 26.06 -55.71
N GLY A 345 -18.99 25.90 -55.06
CA GLY A 345 -20.31 26.13 -55.67
C GLY A 345 -20.53 27.58 -56.12
N GLU A 346 -21.54 27.78 -56.96
CA GLU A 346 -21.93 29.11 -57.46
C GLU A 346 -22.29 30.06 -56.29
N TYR A 347 -21.77 31.28 -56.34
CA TYR A 347 -22.17 32.32 -55.40
C TYR A 347 -23.51 32.91 -55.84
N GLY A 348 -24.46 33.06 -54.89
CA GLY A 348 -25.77 33.67 -55.14
C GLY A 348 -25.69 35.18 -55.43
N THR A 349 -26.85 35.84 -55.51
CA THR A 349 -26.94 37.27 -55.90
C THR A 349 -26.79 38.27 -54.75
N ALA A 350 -26.64 37.81 -53.50
CA ALA A 350 -26.52 38.69 -52.34
C ALA A 350 -25.16 39.42 -52.34
N GLY A 351 -25.20 40.74 -52.13
CA GLY A 351 -24.02 41.58 -51.99
C GLY A 351 -23.82 42.10 -50.55
N PRO A 352 -22.75 42.87 -50.30
CA PRO A 352 -22.44 43.44 -48.99
C PRO A 352 -23.61 44.17 -48.32
N THR A 353 -24.42 44.90 -49.09
CA THR A 353 -25.58 45.67 -48.61
C THR A 353 -26.74 44.83 -48.06
N GLN A 354 -26.80 43.54 -48.37
CA GLN A 354 -27.85 42.64 -47.92
C GLN A 354 -27.41 41.77 -46.73
N VAL A 355 -26.20 41.96 -46.22
CA VAL A 355 -25.61 41.12 -45.17
C VAL A 355 -25.33 41.96 -43.93
N LEU A 356 -25.60 41.41 -42.75
CA LEU A 356 -25.37 42.06 -41.45
C LEU A 356 -23.89 42.36 -41.24
N GLN A 357 -23.58 43.56 -40.76
CA GLN A 357 -22.22 43.96 -40.41
C GLN A 357 -21.66 43.01 -39.35
N GLY A 358 -20.41 42.60 -39.54
CA GLY A 358 -19.76 41.56 -38.73
C GLY A 358 -19.95 40.14 -39.28
N TYR A 359 -20.88 39.93 -40.21
CA TYR A 359 -21.01 38.69 -40.99
C TYR A 359 -20.43 38.89 -42.39
N THR A 360 -19.96 37.80 -43.01
CA THR A 360 -19.35 37.82 -44.34
C THR A 360 -20.13 37.00 -45.36
N ILE A 361 -19.89 37.26 -46.64
CA ILE A 361 -20.47 36.52 -47.76
C ILE A 361 -19.39 36.18 -48.79
N GLY A 362 -19.45 34.96 -49.34
CA GLY A 362 -18.60 34.56 -50.46
C GLY A 362 -19.11 35.14 -51.79
N THR A 363 -18.20 35.62 -52.62
CA THR A 363 -18.48 36.09 -53.99
C THR A 363 -17.41 35.56 -54.95
N GLU A 364 -17.61 35.72 -56.25
CA GLU A 364 -16.61 35.40 -57.29
C GLU A 364 -15.28 36.16 -57.10
N THR A 365 -15.29 37.26 -56.34
CA THR A 365 -14.09 38.05 -56.00
C THR A 365 -13.48 37.67 -54.64
N GLY A 366 -14.04 36.66 -53.97
CA GLY A 366 -13.68 36.25 -52.62
C GLY A 366 -14.69 36.70 -51.56
N ILE A 367 -14.29 36.59 -50.30
CA ILE A 367 -15.13 36.90 -49.13
C ILE A 367 -15.25 38.43 -48.97
N GLN A 368 -16.46 38.92 -48.84
CA GLN A 368 -16.82 40.33 -48.63
C GLN A 368 -17.53 40.51 -47.28
N ASN A 369 -17.38 41.67 -46.63
CA ASN A 369 -18.03 41.99 -45.35
C ASN A 369 -19.45 42.55 -45.56
N GLY A 370 -20.39 42.18 -44.69
CA GLY A 370 -21.74 42.76 -44.65
C GLY A 370 -21.75 44.23 -44.22
N GLN A 371 -22.73 44.97 -44.69
CA GLN A 371 -22.88 46.42 -44.50
C GLN A 371 -24.16 46.84 -43.78
N ILE A 372 -25.14 45.95 -43.52
CA ILE A 372 -26.32 46.31 -42.72
C ILE A 372 -25.83 46.65 -41.30
N PRO A 373 -25.97 47.88 -40.81
CA PRO A 373 -25.39 48.27 -39.53
C PRO A 373 -26.01 47.50 -38.36
N VAL A 374 -25.19 47.01 -37.43
CA VAL A 374 -25.67 46.52 -36.14
C VAL A 374 -25.89 47.74 -35.23
N LYS A 375 -27.11 48.28 -35.23
CA LYS A 375 -27.51 49.25 -34.20
C LYS A 375 -28.02 48.47 -33.00
N ASN A 376 -27.17 48.27 -32.00
CA ASN A 376 -27.62 47.98 -30.64
C ASN A 376 -27.35 49.21 -29.76
N PRO A 377 -28.28 50.17 -29.66
CA PRO A 377 -28.10 51.36 -28.84
C PRO A 377 -28.94 51.22 -27.58
N ASP A 378 -28.58 50.30 -26.68
CA ASP A 378 -29.36 50.08 -25.44
C ASP A 378 -29.50 51.36 -24.59
N LEU A 379 -28.75 52.45 -24.85
CA LEU A 379 -28.86 53.71 -24.11
C LEU A 379 -28.61 55.02 -24.90
N ALA A 380 -28.61 55.02 -26.24
CA ALA A 380 -28.43 56.26 -27.02
C ALA A 380 -29.68 56.67 -27.82
N ASP A 381 -30.57 55.73 -28.12
CA ASP A 381 -31.80 55.95 -28.88
C ASP A 381 -32.95 55.23 -28.19
N SER A 382 -33.33 55.66 -26.98
CA SER A 382 -34.73 55.45 -26.56
C SER A 382 -35.58 56.28 -27.51
N VAL A 383 -35.87 55.74 -28.69
CA VAL A 383 -36.72 56.37 -29.68
C VAL A 383 -38.09 56.45 -29.02
N LEU A 384 -38.37 57.62 -28.44
CA LEU A 384 -39.66 57.87 -27.83
C LEU A 384 -40.69 57.68 -28.93
N ALA A 385 -41.58 56.70 -28.74
CA ALA A 385 -42.73 56.56 -29.60
C ALA A 385 -43.46 57.91 -29.60
N VAL A 386 -43.71 58.45 -30.80
CA VAL A 386 -44.36 59.75 -30.98
C VAL A 386 -45.76 59.75 -30.35
N SER A 387 -46.38 58.58 -30.25
CA SER A 387 -47.60 58.39 -29.48
C SER A 387 -47.59 57.02 -28.80
N LYS A 388 -48.04 56.99 -27.54
CA LYS A 388 -48.19 55.79 -26.73
C LYS A 388 -49.56 55.79 -26.05
N MET A 389 -50.28 54.68 -26.13
CA MET A 389 -51.62 54.56 -25.55
C MET A 389 -51.96 53.14 -25.11
N ALA A 390 -52.67 53.03 -24.00
CA ALA A 390 -53.42 51.88 -23.58
C ALA A 390 -54.69 51.89 -24.41
N PHE A 391 -54.96 50.77 -25.07
CA PHE A 391 -56.15 50.61 -25.89
C PHE A 391 -56.87 49.37 -25.39
N ASN A 392 -58.04 49.61 -24.79
CA ASN A 392 -58.91 48.57 -24.27
C ASN A 392 -59.94 48.27 -25.35
N ASP A 393 -59.90 47.03 -25.86
CA ASP A 393 -60.87 46.42 -26.76
C ASP A 393 -60.86 46.93 -28.23
N TRP A 394 -60.14 46.22 -29.11
CA TRP A 394 -60.28 46.35 -30.58
C TRP A 394 -61.49 45.57 -31.14
N GLY A 395 -62.45 45.25 -30.27
CA GLY A 395 -63.54 44.32 -30.55
C GLY A 395 -63.19 42.86 -30.26
N ASP A 396 -62.07 42.60 -29.59
CA ASP A 396 -61.56 41.29 -29.21
C ASP A 396 -61.51 41.04 -27.69
N GLY A 397 -61.92 42.03 -26.88
CA GLY A 397 -61.94 41.94 -25.42
C GLY A 397 -60.57 41.99 -24.75
N LYS A 398 -59.51 42.35 -25.48
CA LYS A 398 -58.13 42.38 -24.99
C LYS A 398 -57.63 43.80 -24.74
N ASN A 399 -56.61 43.92 -23.89
CA ASN A 399 -55.97 45.18 -23.54
C ASN A 399 -54.57 45.22 -24.17
N TYR A 400 -54.24 46.32 -24.84
CA TYR A 400 -52.96 46.47 -25.53
C TYR A 400 -52.24 47.74 -25.10
N ALA A 401 -50.91 47.67 -25.03
CA ALA A 401 -50.06 48.86 -25.09
C ALA A 401 -49.59 49.06 -26.54
N LEU A 402 -49.89 50.22 -27.12
CA LEU A 402 -49.48 50.58 -28.48
C LEU A 402 -48.44 51.69 -28.48
N MET A 403 -47.48 51.56 -29.40
CA MET A 403 -46.40 52.51 -29.68
C MET A 403 -46.35 52.79 -31.18
N ASN A 404 -46.47 54.05 -31.60
CA ASN A 404 -46.46 54.45 -33.00
C ASN A 404 -45.36 55.48 -33.31
N GLY A 405 -44.89 55.50 -34.57
CA GLY A 405 -43.99 56.53 -35.09
C GLY A 405 -42.50 56.28 -34.80
N ILE A 406 -42.05 55.03 -34.86
CA ILE A 406 -40.65 54.67 -34.57
C ILE A 406 -39.78 54.97 -35.78
N THR A 407 -38.98 56.03 -35.71
CA THR A 407 -38.03 56.42 -36.78
C THR A 407 -36.86 55.44 -36.86
N ASN A 408 -36.37 55.15 -38.08
CA ASN A 408 -35.21 54.28 -38.37
C ASN A 408 -35.39 52.77 -38.09
N ALA A 409 -36.61 52.30 -37.93
CA ALA A 409 -36.90 50.87 -37.85
C ALA A 409 -37.20 50.28 -39.25
N TYR A 410 -36.74 49.04 -39.47
CA TYR A 410 -37.01 48.29 -40.71
C TYR A 410 -38.24 47.40 -40.52
N PHE A 411 -39.43 47.96 -40.73
CA PHE A 411 -40.67 47.19 -40.73
C PHE A 411 -41.05 46.77 -42.16
N GLY A 412 -41.47 45.51 -42.31
CA GLY A 412 -42.10 45.07 -43.56
C GLY A 412 -43.46 45.73 -43.77
N SER A 413 -43.85 45.92 -45.04
CA SER A 413 -45.23 46.25 -45.44
C SER A 413 -45.83 47.57 -44.89
N ASN A 414 -45.05 48.66 -44.82
CA ASN A 414 -45.51 50.01 -44.44
C ASN A 414 -46.18 50.12 -43.04
N VAL A 415 -46.01 49.13 -42.17
CA VAL A 415 -46.54 49.17 -40.79
C VAL A 415 -45.56 49.97 -39.90
N GLY A 416 -46.01 51.09 -39.33
CA GLY A 416 -45.17 52.02 -38.55
C GLY A 416 -45.34 51.97 -37.03
N TRP A 417 -46.00 50.92 -36.51
CA TRP A 417 -46.38 50.79 -35.10
C TRP A 417 -46.08 49.39 -34.54
N ILE A 418 -45.90 49.32 -33.22
CA ILE A 418 -45.74 48.08 -32.45
C ILE A 418 -46.84 48.05 -31.39
N ARG A 419 -47.39 46.86 -31.12
CA ARG A 419 -48.34 46.62 -30.03
C ARG A 419 -47.94 45.39 -29.22
N THR A 420 -48.23 45.40 -27.92
CA THR A 420 -48.13 44.24 -27.03
C THR A 420 -49.45 44.06 -26.27
N GLU A 421 -49.88 42.82 -26.08
CA GLU A 421 -51.08 42.47 -25.31
C GLU A 421 -50.73 42.45 -23.83
N GLU A 422 -51.43 43.23 -23.03
CA GLU A 422 -51.19 43.39 -21.59
C GLU A 422 -52.52 43.22 -20.85
N PRO A 423 -52.95 41.99 -20.54
CA PRO A 423 -54.29 41.73 -19.99
C PRO A 423 -54.59 42.53 -18.72
N ASP A 424 -53.58 42.70 -17.86
CA ASP A 424 -53.68 43.42 -16.59
C ASP A 424 -53.57 44.94 -16.72
N LEU A 425 -53.41 45.48 -17.94
CA LEU A 425 -53.44 46.92 -18.21
C LEU A 425 -54.89 47.45 -18.16
N VAL A 426 -55.46 47.38 -16.96
CA VAL A 426 -56.79 47.86 -16.61
C VAL A 426 -56.69 48.87 -15.47
N ALA A 427 -57.64 49.80 -15.40
CA ALA A 427 -57.63 50.88 -14.41
C ALA A 427 -57.60 50.35 -12.96
N SER A 428 -58.28 49.22 -12.68
CA SER A 428 -58.34 48.61 -11.35
C SER A 428 -57.01 48.05 -10.85
N ASN A 429 -56.05 47.81 -11.75
CA ASN A 429 -54.72 47.31 -11.38
C ASN A 429 -53.70 48.44 -11.22
N ILE A 430 -54.09 49.67 -11.54
CA ILE A 430 -53.24 50.85 -11.44
C ILE A 430 -53.69 51.67 -10.21
N LEU A 431 -52.73 52.12 -9.40
CA LEU A 431 -52.99 52.91 -8.20
C LEU A 431 -53.78 54.18 -8.52
N ALA A 432 -54.78 54.49 -7.70
CA ALA A 432 -55.61 55.68 -7.84
C ALA A 432 -54.76 56.95 -8.00
N GLY A 433 -55.02 57.73 -9.06
CA GLY A 433 -54.29 58.96 -9.38
C GLY A 433 -52.99 58.77 -10.18
N LYS A 434 -52.58 57.54 -10.51
CA LYS A 434 -51.49 57.27 -11.47
C LYS A 434 -52.03 57.05 -12.88
N ASN A 435 -51.20 57.33 -13.89
CA ASN A 435 -51.53 57.13 -15.31
C ASN A 435 -50.44 56.29 -15.98
N ILE A 436 -50.82 55.22 -16.67
CA ILE A 436 -49.93 54.36 -17.45
C ILE A 436 -50.50 54.27 -18.86
N PHE A 437 -49.70 54.69 -19.86
CA PHE A 437 -50.11 54.75 -21.27
C PHE A 437 -51.45 55.49 -21.50
N GLY A 438 -51.78 56.53 -20.74
CA GLY A 438 -53.04 57.25 -20.89
C GLY A 438 -54.21 56.66 -20.08
N LEU A 439 -54.09 55.43 -19.55
CA LEU A 439 -55.09 54.83 -18.68
C LEU A 439 -54.91 55.28 -17.22
N THR A 440 -55.94 55.88 -16.63
CA THR A 440 -55.90 56.41 -15.25
C THR A 440 -56.34 55.34 -14.25
N GLY A 441 -55.57 55.13 -13.19
CA GLY A 441 -55.80 54.09 -12.18
C GLY A 441 -56.88 54.41 -11.17
N THR A 442 -57.49 53.34 -10.61
CA THR A 442 -58.61 53.41 -9.66
C THR A 442 -58.42 52.58 -8.37
N ALA A 443 -57.27 51.93 -8.15
CA ALA A 443 -57.06 51.08 -6.97
C ALA A 443 -56.75 51.87 -5.68
N ILE A 444 -57.38 51.52 -4.54
CA ILE A 444 -57.15 52.13 -3.20
C ILE A 444 -56.79 51.00 -2.18
N ASP A 445 -55.59 51.07 -1.60
CA ASP A 445 -54.97 50.26 -0.50
C ASP A 445 -55.20 48.72 -0.49
N GLY A 446 -54.20 47.98 -1.00
CA GLY A 446 -54.32 46.60 -1.49
C GLY A 446 -53.88 45.45 -0.55
N ALA A 447 -54.00 44.23 -1.10
CA ALA A 447 -53.67 42.97 -0.43
C ALA A 447 -52.15 42.79 -0.26
N GLY A 448 -51.70 42.45 0.96
CA GLY A 448 -50.34 41.94 1.21
C GLY A 448 -49.38 42.80 2.05
N MET A 449 -49.83 43.84 2.76
CA MET A 449 -48.96 44.57 3.72
C MET A 449 -49.57 44.66 5.14
N LYS A 450 -48.68 44.61 6.14
CA LYS A 450 -48.97 44.53 7.59
C LYS A 450 -50.01 45.56 8.03
N LYS A 451 -51.12 45.09 8.59
CA LYS A 451 -52.22 45.97 9.04
C LYS A 451 -51.92 46.55 10.42
N PHE A 452 -52.08 47.87 10.53
CA PHE A 452 -51.84 48.66 11.73
C PHE A 452 -52.98 49.65 11.96
N ALA A 453 -53.40 49.78 13.21
CA ALA A 453 -54.26 50.87 13.65
C ALA A 453 -53.79 51.37 15.02
N SER A 454 -54.13 52.61 15.37
CA SER A 454 -53.82 53.16 16.69
C SER A 454 -54.91 54.10 17.19
N GLY A 455 -55.03 54.24 18.51
CA GLY A 455 -56.02 55.08 19.14
C GLY A 455 -55.78 55.24 20.64
N ASN A 456 -56.46 56.20 21.26
CA ASN A 456 -56.27 56.57 22.65
C ASN A 456 -57.49 56.17 23.48
N VAL A 457 -57.26 55.58 24.66
CA VAL A 457 -58.33 55.20 25.60
C VAL A 457 -57.97 55.67 27.02
N SER A 458 -58.95 56.15 27.78
CA SER A 458 -58.81 56.58 29.18
C SER A 458 -59.76 55.80 30.09
N VAL A 459 -59.26 55.29 31.23
CA VAL A 459 -60.05 54.61 32.27
C VAL A 459 -59.92 55.41 33.56
N ALA A 460 -61.00 55.56 34.35
CA ALA A 460 -61.00 56.39 35.57
C ALA A 460 -60.27 55.69 36.74
N GLY A 461 -59.47 56.44 37.50
CA GLY A 461 -58.53 55.92 38.49
C GLY A 461 -59.16 55.24 39.73
N GLY A 462 -58.47 54.22 40.24
CA GLY A 462 -58.77 53.54 41.52
C GLY A 462 -59.58 52.24 41.44
N THR A 463 -59.98 51.74 40.26
CA THR A 463 -60.67 50.44 40.09
C THR A 463 -60.37 49.83 38.70
N TYR A 464 -60.38 48.50 38.56
CA TYR A 464 -60.19 47.81 37.27
C TYR A 464 -61.40 48.03 36.33
N GLY A 465 -61.17 48.30 35.04
CA GLY A 465 -62.22 48.45 34.02
C GLY A 465 -61.92 47.72 32.70
N THR A 466 -62.96 47.32 31.96
CA THR A 466 -62.82 46.64 30.65
C THR A 466 -62.76 47.67 29.50
N VAL A 467 -61.71 47.60 28.68
CA VAL A 467 -61.57 48.38 27.45
C VAL A 467 -62.03 47.52 26.27
N VAL A 468 -62.92 48.05 25.43
CA VAL A 468 -63.38 47.40 24.18
C VAL A 468 -63.13 48.33 23.01
N ILE A 469 -62.54 47.80 21.94
CA ILE A 469 -62.25 48.54 20.71
C ILE A 469 -62.86 47.80 19.54
N SER A 470 -63.60 48.53 18.72
CA SER A 470 -64.37 48.01 17.58
C SER A 470 -64.05 48.78 16.30
N GLY A 471 -64.37 48.19 15.15
CA GLY A 471 -64.21 48.83 13.84
C GLY A 471 -62.86 48.61 13.16
N LEU A 472 -62.07 47.64 13.63
CA LEU A 472 -60.85 47.23 12.92
C LEU A 472 -61.25 46.42 11.66
N ASP A 473 -60.60 46.66 10.52
CA ASP A 473 -60.79 45.88 9.29
C ASP A 473 -59.92 44.59 9.29
N PHE A 474 -59.38 44.24 10.46
CA PHE A 474 -58.52 43.09 10.69
C PHE A 474 -58.71 42.47 12.06
N ILE A 475 -58.22 41.23 12.20
CA ILE A 475 -58.16 40.53 13.49
C ILE A 475 -56.80 40.90 14.13
N PRO A 476 -56.78 41.68 15.23
CA PRO A 476 -55.52 42.02 15.89
C PRO A 476 -54.94 40.82 16.63
N ALA A 477 -53.61 40.66 16.61
CA ALA A 477 -52.93 39.50 17.19
C ALA A 477 -52.03 39.84 18.38
N PHE A 478 -51.47 41.06 18.41
CA PHE A 478 -50.90 41.63 19.62
C PHE A 478 -51.19 43.12 19.68
N ILE A 479 -51.15 43.65 20.89
CA ILE A 479 -51.31 45.08 21.17
C ILE A 479 -50.11 45.56 21.96
N ALA A 480 -49.57 46.71 21.53
CA ALA A 480 -48.61 47.45 22.31
C ALA A 480 -49.34 48.60 23.00
N VAL A 481 -49.22 48.65 24.33
CA VAL A 481 -49.78 49.71 25.16
C VAL A 481 -48.65 50.59 25.61
N CYS A 482 -48.73 51.87 25.24
CA CYS A 482 -47.81 52.88 25.69
C CYS A 482 -48.52 53.78 26.71
N LYS A 483 -48.02 53.82 27.94
CA LYS A 483 -48.52 54.77 28.94
C LYS A 483 -48.06 56.17 28.56
N ASN A 484 -48.95 57.17 28.67
CA ASN A 484 -48.54 58.57 28.50
C ASN A 484 -47.48 58.92 29.56
N GLY A 485 -46.27 59.26 29.08
CA GLY A 485 -45.06 59.41 29.90
C GLY A 485 -43.89 58.55 29.40
N GLY A 486 -44.15 57.51 28.60
CA GLY A 486 -43.13 56.79 27.83
C GLY A 486 -42.26 55.80 28.61
N ASP A 487 -42.31 55.81 29.94
CA ASP A 487 -41.40 55.03 30.78
C ASP A 487 -41.74 53.53 30.86
N GLU A 488 -42.89 53.08 30.33
CA GLU A 488 -43.28 51.67 30.33
C GLU A 488 -44.14 51.30 29.10
N ILE A 489 -43.71 50.27 28.36
CA ILE A 489 -44.48 49.67 27.25
C ILE A 489 -44.83 48.24 27.64
N SER A 490 -46.13 47.92 27.57
CA SER A 490 -46.62 46.56 27.79
C SER A 490 -47.11 45.96 26.49
N PHE A 491 -46.68 44.72 26.21
CA PHE A 491 -47.15 43.95 25.07
C PHE A 491 -48.07 42.84 25.54
N TYR A 492 -49.24 42.75 24.92
CA TYR A 492 -50.18 41.68 25.17
C TYR A 492 -50.40 40.89 23.88
N ASN A 493 -50.20 39.58 23.96
CA ASN A 493 -50.39 38.65 22.87
C ASN A 493 -51.32 37.53 23.35
N SER A 494 -52.28 37.10 22.51
CA SER A 494 -53.21 36.02 22.82
C SER A 494 -52.58 34.65 23.07
N GLY A 495 -51.35 34.41 22.60
CA GLY A 495 -50.73 33.08 22.63
C GLY A 495 -49.87 32.74 23.85
N ILE A 496 -49.40 33.73 24.63
CA ILE A 496 -48.42 33.53 25.73
C ILE A 496 -48.80 34.41 26.93
N LEU A 497 -49.66 33.90 27.81
CA LEU A 497 -49.83 34.42 29.17
C LEU A 497 -49.21 33.43 30.16
N ASN A 498 -47.95 33.69 30.52
CA ASN A 498 -47.21 32.97 31.56
C ASN A 498 -48.06 32.91 32.84
N GLN A 499 -48.19 31.72 33.44
CA GLN A 499 -48.92 31.48 34.69
C GLN A 499 -48.56 32.48 35.80
N ARG A 500 -47.30 32.96 35.81
CA ARG A 500 -46.80 34.00 36.72
C ARG A 500 -47.41 35.40 36.56
N LEU A 501 -47.92 35.80 35.40
CA LEU A 501 -48.59 37.09 35.20
C LEU A 501 -50.09 37.05 35.57
N ARG A 502 -50.72 35.87 35.48
CA ARG A 502 -52.05 35.64 36.07
C ARG A 502 -52.02 35.73 37.60
N GLU A 503 -50.93 35.29 38.22
CA GLU A 503 -50.75 35.29 39.67
C GLU A 503 -50.27 36.66 40.22
N TYR A 504 -49.57 37.47 39.43
CA TYR A 504 -49.01 38.77 39.87
C TYR A 504 -49.98 39.95 39.76
N TYR A 505 -51.01 39.87 38.90
CA TYR A 505 -51.94 40.99 38.63
C TYR A 505 -53.36 40.82 39.22
N ASN A 506 -53.50 39.98 40.25
CA ASN A 506 -54.62 39.86 41.21
C ASN A 506 -55.45 38.56 41.09
N PRO A 507 -55.43 37.68 42.12
CA PRO A 507 -56.23 36.43 42.16
C PRO A 507 -57.74 36.64 42.35
N GLU A 508 -58.22 37.86 42.63
CA GLU A 508 -59.56 38.07 43.19
C GLU A 508 -60.64 38.54 42.18
N THR A 509 -60.32 38.70 40.90
CA THR A 509 -61.32 38.96 39.84
C THR A 509 -60.92 38.27 38.53
N ASN A 510 -61.73 37.33 38.03
CA ASN A 510 -61.56 36.62 36.74
C ASN A 510 -61.58 37.57 35.52
N ALA A 511 -60.53 38.37 35.33
CA ALA A 511 -60.44 39.34 34.24
C ALA A 511 -60.23 38.64 32.87
N ILE A 512 -61.12 38.95 31.92
CA ILE A 512 -61.26 38.27 30.62
C ILE A 512 -60.49 39.05 29.52
N PHE A 513 -59.64 38.36 28.78
CA PHE A 513 -58.96 38.85 27.57
C PHE A 513 -59.61 38.19 26.34
N ASN A 514 -60.23 38.95 25.44
CA ASN A 514 -60.96 38.43 24.27
C ASN A 514 -60.52 39.09 22.96
N ILE A 515 -60.31 38.27 21.93
CA ILE A 515 -60.01 38.70 20.56
C ILE A 515 -61.05 38.14 19.60
N SER A 516 -61.53 38.99 18.68
CA SER A 516 -62.41 38.60 17.57
C SER A 516 -62.15 39.49 16.35
N ALA A 517 -62.70 39.11 15.19
CA ALA A 517 -62.57 39.94 13.98
C ALA A 517 -63.22 41.32 14.19
N GLY A 518 -62.43 42.37 13.99
CA GLY A 518 -62.87 43.74 14.16
C GLY A 518 -63.10 44.23 15.59
N THR A 519 -62.93 43.37 16.61
CA THR A 519 -63.14 43.74 18.03
C THR A 519 -62.14 43.07 18.98
N PHE A 520 -61.58 43.84 19.92
CA PHE A 520 -60.64 43.36 20.94
C PHE A 520 -60.96 43.96 22.31
N SER A 521 -60.91 43.16 23.37
CA SER A 521 -61.19 43.63 24.74
C SER A 521 -60.30 43.01 25.82
N PHE A 522 -59.92 43.80 26.82
CA PHE A 522 -59.14 43.37 27.97
C PHE A 522 -59.44 44.23 29.21
N SER A 523 -59.13 43.71 30.41
CA SER A 523 -59.24 44.48 31.66
C SER A 523 -57.96 45.25 31.95
N ALA A 524 -58.08 46.53 32.31
CA ALA A 524 -56.96 47.39 32.64
C ALA A 524 -57.18 48.10 33.98
N TYR A 525 -56.14 48.16 34.81
CA TYR A 525 -56.06 49.04 35.98
C TYR A 525 -55.12 50.18 35.64
N ASN A 526 -55.64 51.39 35.47
CA ASN A 526 -54.78 52.54 35.26
C ASN A 526 -55.45 53.85 35.63
N GLU A 527 -54.64 54.80 36.10
CA GLU A 527 -55.06 56.13 36.52
C GLU A 527 -54.82 57.20 35.43
N TYR A 528 -54.42 56.79 34.21
CA TYR A 528 -53.95 57.67 33.12
C TYR A 528 -54.48 57.25 31.72
N THR A 529 -54.50 58.18 30.75
CA THR A 529 -54.78 57.92 29.32
C THR A 529 -53.60 57.19 28.67
N SER A 530 -53.86 56.09 27.97
CA SER A 530 -52.83 55.32 27.25
C SER A 530 -53.10 55.29 25.74
N GLN A 531 -52.02 55.22 24.96
CA GLN A 531 -52.10 55.01 23.52
C GLN A 531 -51.91 53.53 23.21
N TYR A 532 -52.78 53.03 22.34
CA TYR A 532 -52.86 51.64 21.98
C TYR A 532 -52.59 51.48 20.50
N HIS A 533 -51.75 50.49 20.18
CA HIS A 533 -51.32 50.17 18.83
C HIS A 533 -51.67 48.71 18.54
N TRP A 534 -52.51 48.50 17.53
CA TRP A 534 -52.98 47.17 17.11
C TRP A 534 -52.27 46.75 15.84
N PHE A 535 -51.84 45.51 15.85
CA PHE A 535 -51.14 44.90 14.73
C PHE A 535 -51.80 43.57 14.40
N ALA A 536 -52.03 43.32 13.11
CA ALA A 536 -52.26 41.97 12.64
C ALA A 536 -50.94 41.19 12.66
N THR A 537 -50.97 39.92 13.07
CA THR A 537 -49.89 39.00 12.72
C THR A 537 -50.18 38.43 11.35
N ASN A 538 -49.13 38.25 10.56
CA ASN A 538 -49.19 37.57 9.27
C ASN A 538 -49.84 36.18 9.38
#